data_AF-A0A7W6DQ28-F1
#
_entry.id   AF-A0A7W6DQ28-F1
#
_cell.length_a   1.000
_cell.length_b   1.000
_cell.length_c   1.000
_cell.angle_alpha   90.00
_cell.angle_beta   90.00
_cell.angle_gamma   90.00
#
_symmetry.space_group_name_H-M   'P 1'
#
loop_
_entity.id
_entity.type
_entity.pdbx_description
1 polymer ?
#
loop_
_entity_poly.entity_id
_entity_poly.type
_entity_poly.pdbx_seq_one_letter_code
_entity_poly.pdbx_strand_id
1 'polypeptide(L)'
;MSDTSYTHIVSLGAWCQVASQIKTCTGELATGPFDWLVTPLPALVRILRDDGQGLALAALAEGDTAICPTYGCLYHHEFERDAARRCIITDEALARTRSKLLHKWDSLKQKLSDRQRTLFVRFGGDARPARAWPYHFDPHRTCSAELNALDDALASRFPGLPFDILHVWHEQMHPSDFSAPLSPRIRLAPMTTPSHRDWRGDAMAWEALFHRHGVATLPQAVPQAA
;
A
#
# COMPACT_ATOMS: atom_id res chain seq x y z
N MET A 1 -14.52 26.03 -11.29
CA MET A 1 -14.12 25.04 -10.26
C MET A 1 -12.90 24.33 -10.82
N SER A 2 -11.74 24.50 -10.20
CA SER A 2 -10.51 23.82 -10.63
C SER A 2 -10.72 22.32 -10.50
N ASP A 3 -10.41 21.56 -11.56
CA ASP A 3 -10.48 20.11 -11.57
C ASP A 3 -9.65 19.52 -10.42
N THR A 4 -10.33 18.88 -9.46
CA THR A 4 -9.70 18.25 -8.30
C THR A 4 -9.42 16.77 -8.52
N SER A 5 -9.61 16.26 -9.74
CA SER A 5 -9.41 14.85 -10.06
C SER A 5 -7.94 14.46 -9.95
N TYR A 6 -7.72 13.19 -9.61
CA TYR A 6 -6.41 12.56 -9.60
C TYR A 6 -6.25 11.80 -10.92
N THR A 7 -5.14 12.02 -11.60
CA THR A 7 -4.78 11.26 -12.80
C THR A 7 -4.22 9.89 -12.43
N HIS A 8 -3.43 9.84 -11.36
CA HIS A 8 -2.81 8.61 -10.88
C HIS A 8 -3.28 8.29 -9.46
N ILE A 9 -3.61 7.03 -9.20
CA ILE A 9 -3.86 6.51 -7.84
C ILE A 9 -2.89 5.36 -7.60
N VAL A 10 -2.09 5.47 -6.54
CA VAL A 10 -0.99 4.55 -6.23
C VAL A 10 -1.22 3.92 -4.86
N SER A 11 -1.15 2.58 -4.78
CA SER A 11 -1.11 1.89 -3.50
C SER A 11 0.28 1.99 -2.88
N LEU A 12 0.34 2.36 -1.60
CA LEU A 12 1.54 2.31 -0.76
C LEU A 12 1.61 1.02 0.08
N GLY A 13 0.84 -0.01 -0.31
CA GLY A 13 0.84 -1.33 0.29
C GLY A 13 0.22 -1.37 1.69
N ALA A 14 0.95 -1.95 2.64
CA ALA A 14 0.48 -2.50 3.91
C ALA A 14 -0.26 -3.81 3.76
N TRP A 15 -1.25 -3.88 2.86
CA TRP A 15 -1.93 -5.12 2.53
C TRP A 15 -2.30 -5.15 1.04
N CYS A 16 -2.29 -6.34 0.45
CA CYS A 16 -2.59 -6.54 -0.97
C CYS A 16 -4.03 -6.11 -1.35
N GLN A 17 -4.94 -6.06 -0.38
CA GLN A 17 -6.31 -5.58 -0.54
C GLN A 17 -6.38 -4.15 -1.10
N VAL A 18 -5.44 -3.26 -0.73
CA VAL A 18 -5.52 -1.83 -1.08
C VAL A 18 -5.48 -1.62 -2.59
N ALA A 19 -4.54 -2.26 -3.28
CA ALA A 19 -4.42 -2.17 -4.73
C ALA A 19 -5.66 -2.76 -5.44
N SER A 20 -6.18 -3.88 -4.93
CA SER A 20 -7.41 -4.48 -5.44
C SER A 20 -8.60 -3.52 -5.30
N GLN A 21 -8.75 -2.88 -4.14
CA GLN A 21 -9.86 -1.98 -3.84
C GLN A 21 -9.79 -0.69 -4.66
N ILE A 22 -8.61 -0.09 -4.80
CA ILE A 22 -8.39 1.05 -5.71
C ILE A 22 -8.85 0.69 -7.13
N LYS A 23 -8.35 -0.42 -7.67
CA LYS A 23 -8.69 -0.85 -9.03
C LYS A 23 -10.18 -1.13 -9.20
N THR A 24 -10.81 -1.81 -8.24
CA THR A 24 -12.23 -2.13 -8.29
C THR A 24 -13.11 -0.87 -8.21
N CYS A 25 -12.81 0.06 -7.29
CA CYS A 25 -13.65 1.22 -7.07
C CYS A 25 -13.43 2.33 -8.11
N THR A 26 -12.22 2.50 -8.63
CA THR A 26 -11.87 3.67 -9.48
C THR A 26 -11.61 3.31 -10.93
N GLY A 27 -11.41 2.02 -11.25
CA GLY A 27 -10.96 1.56 -12.57
C GLY A 27 -9.49 1.88 -12.87
N GLU A 28 -8.89 2.77 -12.09
CA GLU A 28 -7.53 3.26 -12.24
C GLU A 28 -6.62 2.66 -11.18
N LEU A 29 -5.40 2.29 -11.57
CA LEU A 29 -4.34 1.93 -10.63
C LEU A 29 -2.98 2.14 -11.31
N ALA A 30 -2.22 3.11 -10.83
CA ALA A 30 -0.82 3.24 -11.18
C ALA A 30 -0.02 2.16 -10.43
N THR A 31 0.04 0.98 -11.05
CA THR A 31 0.68 -0.21 -10.47
C THR A 31 2.12 0.05 -10.04
N GLY A 32 2.49 -0.42 -8.86
CA GLY A 32 3.82 -0.28 -8.28
C GLY A 32 4.32 -1.55 -7.59
N PRO A 33 5.53 -1.52 -7.00
CA PRO A 33 6.05 -2.69 -6.29
C PRO A 33 5.27 -2.97 -5.00
N PHE A 34 4.56 -2.00 -4.43
CA PHE A 34 3.85 -2.16 -3.16
C PHE A 34 2.48 -2.82 -3.28
N ASP A 35 1.95 -2.99 -4.49
CA ASP A 35 0.59 -3.55 -4.71
C ASP A 35 0.38 -4.90 -4.03
N TRP A 36 1.45 -5.69 -3.91
CA TRP A 36 1.41 -7.07 -3.39
C TRP A 36 2.34 -7.30 -2.19
N LEU A 37 2.96 -6.24 -1.67
CA LEU A 37 3.83 -6.31 -0.51
C LEU A 37 3.08 -5.91 0.76
N VAL A 38 3.25 -6.70 1.81
CA VAL A 38 2.89 -6.25 3.16
C VAL A 38 4.08 -5.43 3.67
N THR A 39 3.90 -4.12 3.70
CA THR A 39 5.01 -3.18 3.94
C THR A 39 4.73 -2.38 5.20
N PRO A 40 5.49 -2.58 6.29
CA PRO A 40 5.47 -1.67 7.44
C PRO A 40 5.69 -0.22 7.03
N LEU A 41 5.06 0.73 7.71
CA LEU A 41 5.22 2.16 7.37
C LEU A 41 6.69 2.62 7.45
N PRO A 42 7.49 2.25 8.47
CA PRO A 42 8.93 2.58 8.49
C PRO A 42 9.71 1.92 7.34
N ALA A 43 9.32 0.72 6.93
CA ALA A 43 9.93 0.01 5.80
C ALA A 43 9.67 0.75 4.49
N LEU A 44 8.44 1.22 4.27
CA LEU A 44 8.06 2.01 3.11
C LEU A 44 8.93 3.27 2.98
N VAL A 45 9.07 4.04 4.07
CA VAL A 45 9.92 5.25 4.09
C VAL A 45 11.36 4.92 3.70
N ARG A 46 11.91 3.81 4.20
CA ARG A 46 13.28 3.37 3.86
C ARG A 46 13.41 2.96 2.40
N ILE A 47 12.44 2.24 1.84
CA ILE A 47 12.40 1.86 0.42
C ILE A 47 12.31 3.09 -0.49
N LEU A 48 11.45 4.06 -0.14
CA LEU A 48 11.40 5.35 -0.84
C LEU A 48 12.76 6.07 -0.73
N ARG A 49 13.45 5.92 0.41
CA ARG A 49 14.84 6.32 0.71
C ARG A 49 15.86 5.97 -0.38
N ASP A 50 15.85 4.71 -0.77
CA ASP A 50 16.96 4.10 -1.51
C ASP A 50 16.51 3.42 -2.81
N ASP A 51 15.35 3.81 -3.37
CA ASP A 51 14.78 3.18 -4.57
C ASP A 51 14.56 1.66 -4.45
N GLY A 52 14.37 1.16 -3.23
CA GLY A 52 14.22 -0.27 -2.99
C GLY A 52 15.45 -1.09 -3.34
N GLN A 53 16.65 -0.50 -3.32
CA GLN A 53 17.89 -1.20 -3.64
C GLN A 53 18.11 -2.46 -2.77
N GLY A 54 17.53 -2.53 -1.57
CA GLY A 54 17.57 -3.69 -0.68
C GLY A 54 16.52 -4.78 -0.96
N LEU A 55 15.59 -4.58 -1.90
CA LEU A 55 14.50 -5.53 -2.15
C LEU A 55 15.04 -6.82 -2.78
N ALA A 56 14.66 -7.95 -2.19
CA ALA A 56 14.99 -9.30 -2.64
C ALA A 56 16.49 -9.55 -2.89
N LEU A 57 17.36 -8.83 -2.15
CA LEU A 57 18.78 -9.22 -2.01
C LEU A 57 18.92 -10.51 -1.18
N ALA A 58 18.01 -10.70 -0.23
CA ALA A 58 17.86 -11.90 0.57
C ALA A 58 16.39 -12.06 0.96
N ALA A 59 15.99 -13.27 1.33
CA ALA A 59 14.68 -13.55 1.88
C ALA A 59 14.78 -14.65 2.94
N LEU A 60 13.96 -14.54 4.00
CA LEU A 60 13.82 -15.56 5.03
C LEU A 60 12.43 -16.19 4.93
N ALA A 61 12.35 -17.51 4.87
CA ALA A 61 11.07 -18.20 4.88
C ALA A 61 10.45 -18.14 6.30
N GLU A 62 9.20 -17.72 6.40
CA GLU A 62 8.42 -17.72 7.63
C GLU A 62 7.02 -18.29 7.34
N GLY A 63 6.79 -19.54 7.75
CA GLY A 63 5.54 -20.23 7.46
C GLY A 63 5.27 -20.33 5.95
N ASP A 64 4.16 -19.74 5.50
CA ASP A 64 3.77 -19.69 4.08
C ASP A 64 4.11 -18.37 3.39
N THR A 65 5.01 -17.57 3.96
CA THR A 65 5.51 -16.32 3.38
C THR A 65 7.03 -16.24 3.43
N ALA A 66 7.59 -15.24 2.76
CA ALA A 66 8.99 -14.86 2.87
C ALA A 66 9.12 -13.40 3.31
N ILE A 67 10.18 -13.09 4.07
CA ILE A 67 10.45 -11.76 4.62
C ILE A 67 11.70 -11.18 4.00
N CYS A 68 11.65 -9.89 3.68
CA CYS A 68 12.84 -9.09 3.40
C CYS A 68 13.58 -8.78 4.70
N PRO A 69 14.77 -9.34 4.98
CA PRO A 69 15.51 -9.02 6.20
C PRO A 69 15.94 -7.54 6.24
N THR A 70 16.15 -6.91 5.08
CA THR A 70 16.58 -5.51 4.99
C THR A 70 15.51 -4.55 5.49
N TYR A 71 14.26 -4.72 5.06
CA TYR A 71 13.17 -3.77 5.33
C TYR A 71 12.10 -4.31 6.27
N GLY A 72 11.98 -5.62 6.43
CA GLY A 72 10.91 -6.26 7.19
C GLY A 72 9.58 -6.38 6.44
N CYS A 73 9.55 -6.22 5.10
CA CYS A 73 8.35 -6.42 4.30
C CYS A 73 8.10 -7.91 3.97
N LEU A 74 6.84 -8.31 3.78
CA LEU A 74 6.51 -9.65 3.28
C LEU A 74 6.46 -9.71 1.77
N TYR A 75 7.01 -10.80 1.27
CA TYR A 75 6.95 -11.28 -0.11
C TYR A 75 5.88 -12.36 -0.29
N HIS A 76 4.70 -12.16 0.30
CA HIS A 76 3.64 -13.16 0.37
C HIS A 76 3.21 -13.71 -1.02
N HIS A 77 3.39 -12.93 -2.09
CA HIS A 77 3.02 -13.33 -3.46
C HIS A 77 4.21 -13.42 -4.43
N GLU A 78 5.45 -13.37 -3.93
CA GLU A 78 6.62 -13.31 -4.82
C GLU A 78 7.33 -14.65 -4.97
N PHE A 79 7.18 -15.57 -4.01
CA PHE A 79 7.81 -16.89 -4.03
C PHE A 79 6.80 -18.01 -4.24
N GLU A 80 7.24 -19.02 -4.99
CA GLU A 80 6.53 -20.29 -5.10
C GLU A 80 6.53 -21.04 -3.77
N ARG A 81 5.64 -22.01 -3.64
CA ARG A 81 5.47 -22.80 -2.42
C ARG A 81 5.59 -24.28 -2.73
N ASP A 82 6.17 -25.03 -1.79
CA ASP A 82 6.22 -26.49 -1.86
C ASP A 82 4.88 -27.14 -1.46
N ALA A 83 4.83 -28.48 -1.47
CA ALA A 83 3.63 -29.23 -1.07
C ALA A 83 3.22 -29.00 0.40
N ALA A 84 4.15 -28.57 1.26
CA ALA A 84 3.90 -28.19 2.65
C ALA A 84 3.60 -26.68 2.80
N ARG A 85 3.36 -25.97 1.69
CA ARG A 85 3.10 -24.53 1.58
C ARG A 85 4.26 -23.62 2.02
N ARG A 86 5.48 -24.13 2.16
CA ARG A 86 6.65 -23.32 2.54
C ARG A 86 7.22 -22.61 1.31
N CYS A 87 7.67 -21.38 1.47
CA CYS A 87 8.30 -20.63 0.37
C CYS A 87 9.59 -21.31 -0.11
N ILE A 88 9.70 -21.49 -1.43
CA ILE A 88 10.90 -22.01 -2.10
C ILE A 88 11.80 -20.82 -2.43
N ILE A 89 12.88 -20.65 -1.66
CA ILE A 89 13.83 -19.53 -1.81
C ILE A 89 15.14 -20.08 -2.39
N THR A 90 15.38 -19.77 -3.66
CA THR A 90 16.63 -20.07 -4.38
C THR A 90 17.24 -18.77 -4.90
N ASP A 91 18.51 -18.80 -5.30
CA ASP A 91 19.18 -17.62 -5.90
C ASP A 91 18.46 -17.15 -7.17
N GLU A 92 17.96 -18.08 -7.99
CA GLU A 92 17.16 -17.77 -9.17
C GLU A 92 15.83 -17.10 -8.79
N ALA A 93 15.13 -17.62 -7.77
CA ALA A 93 13.87 -17.03 -7.30
C ALA A 93 14.08 -15.61 -6.71
N LEU A 94 15.20 -15.39 -6.02
CA LEU A 94 15.61 -14.06 -5.53
C LEU A 94 15.89 -13.10 -6.68
N ALA A 95 16.71 -13.51 -7.65
CA ALA A 95 17.04 -12.69 -8.82
C ALA A 95 15.80 -12.31 -9.62
N ARG A 96 14.88 -13.27 -9.86
CA ARG A 96 13.60 -13.03 -10.53
C ARG A 96 12.71 -12.06 -9.75
N THR A 97 12.55 -12.28 -8.45
CA THR A 97 11.74 -11.41 -7.58
C THR A 97 12.31 -9.99 -7.57
N ARG A 98 13.62 -9.84 -7.41
CA ARG A 98 14.30 -8.54 -7.44
C ARG A 98 14.07 -7.83 -8.77
N SER A 99 14.31 -8.50 -9.89
CA SER A 99 14.09 -7.94 -11.22
C SER A 99 12.65 -7.44 -11.41
N LYS A 100 11.66 -8.26 -11.02
CA LYS A 100 10.24 -7.90 -11.08
C LYS A 100 9.90 -6.66 -10.23
N LEU A 101 10.38 -6.61 -8.99
CA LEU A 101 10.08 -5.49 -8.07
C LEU A 101 10.75 -4.18 -8.54
N LEU A 102 12.00 -4.24 -8.97
CA LEU A 102 12.70 -3.06 -9.52
C LEU A 102 12.08 -2.59 -10.82
N HIS A 103 11.67 -3.50 -11.71
CA HIS A 103 10.95 -3.16 -12.93
C HIS A 103 9.62 -2.44 -12.62
N LYS A 104 8.85 -2.91 -11.64
CA LYS A 104 7.63 -2.24 -11.19
C LYS A 104 7.91 -0.85 -10.60
N TRP A 105 9.00 -0.70 -9.87
CA TRP A 105 9.44 0.59 -9.34
C TRP A 105 9.78 1.57 -10.46
N ASP A 106 10.55 1.14 -11.46
CA ASP A 106 10.89 1.96 -12.61
C ASP A 106 9.66 2.32 -13.46
N SER A 107 8.74 1.37 -13.64
CA SER A 107 7.46 1.63 -14.31
C SER A 107 6.63 2.69 -13.56
N LEU A 108 6.56 2.61 -12.23
CA LEU A 108 5.89 3.62 -11.42
C LEU A 108 6.54 5.01 -11.59
N LYS A 109 7.88 5.10 -11.47
CA LYS A 109 8.60 6.37 -11.70
C LYS A 109 8.31 6.96 -13.08
N GLN A 110 8.29 6.12 -14.12
CA GLN A 110 7.98 6.56 -15.47
C GLN A 110 6.55 7.10 -15.58
N LYS A 111 5.56 6.42 -14.99
CA LYS A 111 4.16 6.90 -14.99
C LYS A 111 4.01 8.25 -14.29
N LEU A 112 4.72 8.46 -13.18
CA LEU A 112 4.66 9.70 -12.41
C LEU A 112 5.54 10.83 -12.99
N SER A 113 6.27 10.58 -14.08
CA SER A 113 7.17 11.57 -14.70
C SER A 113 6.43 12.71 -15.41
N ASP A 114 5.14 12.50 -15.76
CA ASP A 114 4.26 13.50 -16.35
C ASP A 114 3.80 14.58 -15.34
N ARG A 115 4.13 14.40 -14.06
CA ARG A 115 3.80 15.27 -12.92
C ARG A 115 2.30 15.59 -12.82
N GLN A 116 1.45 14.67 -13.25
CA GLN A 116 0.02 14.80 -13.04
C GLN A 116 -0.34 14.57 -11.57
N ARG A 117 -1.48 15.12 -11.15
CA ARG A 117 -1.92 15.05 -9.75
C ARG A 117 -2.10 13.59 -9.32
N THR A 118 -1.40 13.19 -8.27
CA THR A 118 -1.33 11.80 -7.82
C THR A 118 -1.91 11.64 -6.41
N LEU A 119 -2.74 10.62 -6.21
CA LEU A 119 -3.18 10.19 -4.89
C LEU A 119 -2.39 8.95 -4.46
N PHE A 120 -1.62 9.07 -3.38
CA PHE A 120 -1.02 7.92 -2.73
C PHE A 120 -1.95 7.42 -1.62
N VAL A 121 -2.29 6.13 -1.63
CA VAL A 121 -3.20 5.53 -0.67
C VAL A 121 -2.43 4.57 0.24
N ARG A 122 -2.46 4.83 1.55
CA ARG A 122 -1.84 3.99 2.57
C ARG A 122 -2.90 3.46 3.52
N PHE A 123 -2.99 2.14 3.67
CA PHE A 123 -3.88 1.52 4.63
C PHE A 123 -3.10 1.07 5.88
N GLY A 124 -3.58 1.39 7.09
CA GLY A 124 -2.98 0.98 8.35
C GLY A 124 -1.54 1.46 8.57
N GLY A 125 -0.96 0.93 9.64
CA GLY A 125 0.29 1.40 10.20
C GLY A 125 1.47 0.46 10.00
N ASP A 126 2.12 0.18 11.11
CA ASP A 126 3.38 -0.53 11.23
C ASP A 126 3.29 -1.99 10.75
N ALA A 127 2.12 -2.63 10.76
CA ALA A 127 1.93 -4.00 10.26
C ALA A 127 3.06 -4.94 10.73
N ARG A 128 3.46 -4.86 12.01
CA ARG A 128 4.50 -5.70 12.61
C ARG A 128 3.88 -6.69 13.62
N PRO A 129 4.28 -7.97 13.61
CA PRO A 129 5.04 -8.63 12.55
C PRO A 129 4.19 -8.70 11.29
N ALA A 130 4.78 -8.46 10.11
CA ALA A 130 4.01 -8.42 8.88
C ALA A 130 3.30 -9.76 8.64
N ARG A 131 1.97 -9.72 8.54
CA ARG A 131 1.08 -10.88 8.29
C ARG A 131 0.01 -10.52 7.27
N ALA A 132 -0.43 -11.49 6.48
CA ALA A 132 -1.57 -11.30 5.59
C ALA A 132 -2.86 -11.06 6.39
N TRP A 133 -3.73 -10.19 5.88
CA TRP A 133 -5.11 -10.01 6.37
C TRP A 133 -5.89 -11.35 6.27
N PRO A 134 -6.85 -11.68 7.17
CA PRO A 134 -7.47 -10.89 8.25
C PRO A 134 -6.86 -11.06 9.65
N TYR A 135 -5.69 -11.68 9.75
CA TYR A 135 -5.13 -12.15 11.02
C TYR A 135 -4.25 -11.12 11.73
N HIS A 136 -4.41 -9.83 11.42
CA HIS A 136 -3.50 -8.79 11.91
C HIS A 136 -4.16 -7.87 12.93
N PHE A 137 -3.47 -7.69 14.05
CA PHE A 137 -3.60 -6.55 14.97
C PHE A 137 -2.31 -5.75 14.82
N ASP A 138 -2.39 -4.46 14.53
CA ASP A 138 -1.21 -3.62 14.47
C ASP A 138 -0.98 -3.03 15.87
N PRO A 139 -0.03 -3.55 16.66
CA PRO A 139 0.09 -3.15 18.05
C PRO A 139 0.68 -1.74 18.19
N HIS A 140 1.34 -1.23 17.15
CA HIS A 140 1.97 0.07 17.18
C HIS A 140 1.02 1.13 16.62
N ARG A 141 0.91 2.24 17.35
CA ARG A 141 0.10 3.37 16.92
C ARG A 141 0.80 4.09 15.78
N THR A 142 0.14 4.21 14.63
CA THR A 142 0.57 5.17 13.62
C THR A 142 0.44 6.57 14.21
N CYS A 143 1.51 7.37 14.12
CA CYS A 143 1.51 8.74 14.61
C CYS A 143 1.77 9.78 13.52
N SER A 144 1.47 11.06 13.81
CA SER A 144 1.69 12.16 12.87
C SER A 144 3.13 12.24 12.36
N ALA A 145 4.12 11.96 13.21
CA ALA A 145 5.53 12.02 12.82
C ALA A 145 5.88 11.01 11.72
N GLU A 146 5.30 9.81 11.76
CA GLU A 146 5.56 8.77 10.76
C GLU A 146 4.90 9.10 9.42
N LEU A 147 3.68 9.65 9.43
CA LEU A 147 3.01 10.09 8.21
C LEU A 147 3.69 11.31 7.58
N ASN A 148 4.18 12.24 8.39
CA ASN A 148 4.99 13.36 7.90
C ASN A 148 6.32 12.86 7.31
N ALA A 149 6.96 11.86 7.92
CA ALA A 149 8.17 11.24 7.36
C ALA A 149 7.91 10.53 6.01
N LEU A 150 6.70 9.98 5.81
CA LEU A 150 6.25 9.45 4.53
C LEU A 150 6.07 10.57 3.49
N ASP A 151 5.43 11.68 3.87
CA ASP A 151 5.29 12.86 3.01
C ASP A 151 6.64 13.40 2.54
N ASP A 152 7.59 13.58 3.46
CA ASP A 152 8.95 14.01 3.15
C ASP A 152 9.67 13.05 2.19
N ALA A 153 9.53 11.74 2.42
CA ALA A 153 10.14 10.73 1.58
C ALA A 153 9.55 10.73 0.15
N LEU A 154 8.24 10.90 0.01
CA LEU A 154 7.58 11.02 -1.31
C LEU A 154 7.98 12.31 -2.02
N ALA A 155 7.98 13.45 -1.32
CA ALA A 155 8.38 14.73 -1.88
C ALA A 155 9.84 14.75 -2.34
N SER A 156 10.74 14.12 -1.56
CA SER A 156 12.14 13.95 -1.95
C SER A 156 12.31 12.98 -3.13
N ARG A 157 11.49 11.92 -3.19
CA ARG A 157 11.57 10.90 -4.25
C ARG A 157 11.00 11.38 -5.58
N PHE A 158 9.95 12.19 -5.54
CA PHE A 158 9.26 12.72 -6.71
C PHE A 158 9.23 14.26 -6.69
N PRO A 159 10.38 14.93 -6.89
CA PRO A 159 10.45 16.39 -6.79
C PRO A 159 9.49 17.09 -7.75
N GLY A 160 8.65 17.97 -7.21
CA GLY A 160 7.68 18.75 -7.97
C GLY A 160 6.42 17.98 -8.41
N LEU A 161 6.24 16.72 -8.00
CA LEU A 161 4.98 16.01 -8.21
C LEU A 161 3.88 16.63 -7.33
N PRO A 162 2.76 17.11 -7.89
CA PRO A 162 1.58 17.45 -7.10
C PRO A 162 0.93 16.16 -6.58
N PHE A 163 0.94 15.94 -5.26
CA PHE A 163 0.32 14.76 -4.67
C PHE A 163 -0.42 15.05 -3.36
N ASP A 164 -1.33 14.14 -3.04
CA ASP A 164 -1.97 14.00 -1.73
C ASP A 164 -1.72 12.57 -1.20
N ILE A 165 -1.77 12.38 0.12
CA ILE A 165 -1.69 11.08 0.79
C ILE A 165 -3.03 10.83 1.47
N LEU A 166 -3.69 9.71 1.17
CA LEU A 166 -4.86 9.24 1.86
C LEU A 166 -4.46 8.11 2.82
N HIS A 167 -4.43 8.42 4.11
CA HIS A 167 -4.18 7.45 5.16
C HIS A 167 -5.49 6.87 5.67
N VAL A 168 -5.73 5.60 5.33
CA VAL A 168 -6.93 4.84 5.66
C VAL A 168 -6.62 3.89 6.81
N TRP A 169 -7.52 3.70 7.77
CA TRP A 169 -7.34 2.67 8.80
C TRP A 169 -8.68 2.22 9.39
N HIS A 170 -8.70 1.03 10.01
CA HIS A 170 -9.83 0.60 10.82
C HIS A 170 -9.68 1.07 12.26
N GLU A 171 -10.63 1.90 12.73
CA GLU A 171 -10.55 2.56 14.05
C GLU A 171 -10.40 1.59 15.22
N GLN A 172 -11.01 0.40 15.14
CA GLN A 172 -10.96 -0.59 16.22
C GLN A 172 -9.72 -1.49 16.19
N MET A 173 -9.02 -1.56 15.04
CA MET A 173 -7.92 -2.51 14.83
C MET A 173 -6.55 -1.84 14.72
N HIS A 174 -6.53 -0.54 14.43
CA HIS A 174 -5.32 0.23 14.21
C HIS A 174 -5.41 1.51 15.05
N PRO A 175 -5.00 1.45 16.33
CA PRO A 175 -4.99 2.64 17.15
C PRO A 175 -4.05 3.66 16.49
N SER A 176 -4.46 4.92 16.46
CA SER A 176 -3.67 5.99 15.84
C SER A 176 -3.58 7.18 16.79
N ASP A 177 -2.52 7.97 16.67
CA ASP A 177 -2.30 9.19 17.45
C ASP A 177 -1.87 10.33 16.54
N PHE A 178 -2.83 11.18 16.19
CA PHE A 178 -2.61 12.34 15.34
C PHE A 178 -2.64 13.65 16.13
N SER A 179 -2.05 13.65 17.33
CA SER A 179 -2.01 14.83 18.21
C SER A 179 -1.11 15.97 17.73
N ALA A 180 -0.13 15.69 16.87
CA ALA A 180 0.74 16.72 16.27
C ALA A 180 0.24 17.14 14.87
N PRO A 181 0.55 18.38 14.42
CA PRO A 181 0.17 18.83 13.08
C PRO A 181 0.66 17.90 11.97
N LEU A 182 -0.24 17.59 11.03
CA LEU A 182 0.05 16.83 9.83
C LEU A 182 0.37 17.77 8.66
N SER A 183 1.18 17.29 7.72
CA SER A 183 1.36 17.92 6.42
C SER A 183 -0.01 18.15 5.76
N PRO A 184 -0.24 19.30 5.11
CA PRO A 184 -1.52 19.60 4.45
C PRO A 184 -1.83 18.65 3.28
N ARG A 185 -0.84 17.89 2.80
CA ARG A 185 -1.04 16.83 1.78
C ARG A 185 -1.65 15.56 2.35
N ILE A 186 -1.66 15.38 3.68
CA ILE A 186 -2.14 14.17 4.33
C ILE A 186 -3.61 14.32 4.70
N ARG A 187 -4.42 13.38 4.21
CA ARG A 187 -5.85 13.25 4.53
C ARG A 187 -6.05 11.98 5.33
N LEU A 188 -6.69 12.12 6.47
CA LEU A 188 -7.05 11.02 7.35
C LEU A 188 -8.43 10.48 6.97
N ALA A 189 -8.54 9.16 6.85
CA ALA A 189 -9.75 8.49 6.42
C ALA A 189 -10.03 7.24 7.28
N PRO A 190 -10.61 7.40 8.48
CA PRO A 190 -11.07 6.27 9.26
C PRO A 190 -12.13 5.50 8.48
N MET A 191 -12.10 4.18 8.64
CA MET A 191 -13.02 3.23 8.03
C MET A 191 -13.57 2.29 9.09
N THR A 192 -14.87 2.06 9.07
CA THR A 192 -15.52 1.10 9.97
C THR A 192 -14.93 -0.29 9.77
N THR A 193 -14.69 -1.01 10.87
CA THR A 193 -14.31 -2.43 10.79
C THR A 193 -15.44 -3.22 10.14
N PRO A 194 -15.19 -3.96 9.05
CA PRO A 194 -16.22 -4.78 8.43
C PRO A 194 -16.61 -5.93 9.37
N SER A 195 -17.89 -6.29 9.35
CA SER A 195 -18.42 -7.44 10.11
C SER A 195 -17.83 -8.77 9.61
N HIS A 196 -17.49 -8.84 8.32
CA HIS A 196 -16.84 -9.98 7.69
C HIS A 196 -15.40 -9.63 7.29
N ARG A 197 -14.44 -10.45 7.71
CA ARG A 197 -13.02 -10.23 7.39
C ARG A 197 -12.60 -11.11 6.21
N ASP A 198 -12.88 -10.63 5.00
CA ASP A 198 -12.36 -11.21 3.75
C ASP A 198 -11.11 -10.43 3.31
N TRP A 199 -10.13 -11.12 2.70
CA TRP A 199 -8.98 -10.50 2.04
C TRP A 199 -9.41 -9.54 0.93
N ARG A 200 -10.60 -9.77 0.36
CA ARG A 200 -11.17 -8.88 -0.65
C ARG A 200 -11.46 -7.50 -0.11
N GLY A 201 -11.77 -7.35 1.18
CA GLY A 201 -12.22 -6.09 1.76
C GLY A 201 -13.69 -5.78 1.55
N ASP A 202 -14.07 -4.54 1.89
CA ASP A 202 -15.42 -4.00 1.73
C ASP A 202 -15.44 -2.91 0.65
N ALA A 203 -15.82 -3.30 -0.58
CA ALA A 203 -15.82 -2.38 -1.72
C ALA A 203 -16.75 -1.18 -1.54
N MET A 204 -17.88 -1.35 -0.83
CA MET A 204 -18.79 -0.24 -0.54
C MET A 204 -18.16 0.77 0.42
N ALA A 205 -17.45 0.29 1.45
CA ALA A 205 -16.72 1.16 2.37
C ALA A 205 -15.60 1.95 1.67
N TRP A 206 -14.85 1.29 0.77
CA TRP A 206 -13.80 1.94 -0.02
C TRP A 206 -14.36 2.97 -1.01
N GLU A 207 -15.47 2.67 -1.69
CA GLU A 207 -16.12 3.62 -2.59
C GLU A 207 -16.65 4.86 -1.85
N ALA A 208 -17.36 4.65 -0.72
CA ALA A 208 -17.84 5.75 0.11
C ALA A 208 -16.68 6.63 0.62
N LEU A 209 -15.55 5.99 0.96
CA LEU A 209 -14.33 6.68 1.33
C LEU A 209 -13.78 7.51 0.18
N PHE A 210 -13.64 6.96 -1.03
CA PHE A 210 -13.17 7.68 -2.20
C PHE A 210 -14.07 8.88 -2.54
N HIS A 211 -15.39 8.69 -2.53
CA HIS A 211 -16.36 9.77 -2.78
C HIS A 211 -16.23 10.91 -1.76
N ARG A 212 -16.11 10.58 -0.46
CA ARG A 212 -15.90 11.56 0.63
C ARG A 212 -14.63 12.39 0.43
N HIS A 213 -13.61 11.85 -0.24
CA HIS A 213 -12.35 12.54 -0.50
C HIS A 213 -12.24 13.09 -1.94
N GLY A 214 -13.35 13.14 -2.68
CA GLY A 214 -13.41 13.72 -4.02
C GLY A 214 -12.68 12.91 -5.09
N VAL A 215 -12.51 11.60 -4.87
CA VAL A 215 -11.92 10.68 -5.84
C VAL A 215 -13.05 10.12 -6.70
N ALA A 216 -12.90 10.20 -8.03
CA ALA A 216 -13.87 9.64 -8.95
C ALA A 216 -13.91 8.10 -8.84
N THR A 217 -15.11 7.54 -8.80
CA THR A 217 -15.35 6.10 -8.74
C THR A 217 -16.09 5.63 -10.00
N LEU A 218 -15.93 4.36 -10.34
CA LEU A 218 -16.73 3.74 -11.39
C LEU A 218 -18.19 3.69 -10.95
N PRO A 219 -19.15 3.85 -11.88
CA PRO A 219 -20.55 3.56 -11.59
C PRO A 219 -20.65 2.11 -11.12
N GLN A 220 -21.29 1.86 -9.97
CA GLN A 220 -21.55 0.49 -9.56
C GLN A 220 -22.37 -0.21 -10.65
N ALA A 221 -21.87 -1.37 -11.09
CA ALA A 221 -22.72 -2.29 -11.84
C ALA A 221 -23.85 -2.69 -10.89
N VAL A 222 -25.08 -2.24 -11.19
CA VAL A 222 -26.27 -2.66 -10.45
C VAL A 222 -26.24 -4.18 -10.43
N PRO A 223 -26.18 -4.82 -9.24
CA PRO A 223 -26.19 -6.27 -9.17
C PRO A 223 -27.44 -6.75 -9.92
N GLN A 224 -27.26 -7.51 -11.00
CA GLN A 224 -28.40 -8.18 -11.61
C GLN A 224 -28.99 -9.08 -10.53
N ALA A 225 -30.23 -8.79 -10.13
CA ALA A 225 -30.93 -9.63 -9.17
C ALA A 225 -30.92 -11.07 -9.71
N ALA A 226 -30.36 -11.98 -8.92
CA ALA A 226 -30.33 -13.40 -9.21
C ALA A 226 -31.72 -14.01 -9.08
#